data_AF-A0A1I5YV13-F1
#
_entry.id   AF-A0A1I5YV13-F1
#
_cell.length_a   1.000
_cell.length_b   1.000
_cell.length_c   1.000
_cell.angle_alpha   90.00
_cell.angle_beta   90.00
_cell.angle_gamma   90.00
#
_symmetry.space_group_name_H-M   'P 1'
#
loop_
_entity.id
_entity.type
_entity.pdbx_description
1 polymer ?
#
loop_
_entity_poly.entity_id
_entity_poly.type
_entity_poly.pdbx_seq_one_letter_code
_entity_poly.pdbx_strand_id
1 'polypeptide(L)'
;MKKRIKLGILLFIIATTLSLILLGCSQEPFNNNVRENKAKEQPISKESLQKPEIILESLKSASPEEVIQAFFWGHSNHSKEVVNATLYHEYEKINSDYPEIKQWEVLQITKLLNPPEWLKDSEKQFNQVEYFKVKHRLTLNPGYDLSNTQLAEIAERGEIEWYFVLAKERGSRWFIVYYGN
;
A
#
# COMPACT_ATOMS: atom_id res chain seq x y z
N MET A 1 54.58 -13.13 -36.93
CA MET A 1 53.35 -12.46 -36.44
C MET A 1 52.12 -13.31 -36.84
N LYS A 2 51.05 -13.36 -36.02
CA LYS A 2 49.77 -14.12 -36.17
C LYS A 2 49.49 -15.38 -35.32
N LYS A 3 50.17 -15.61 -34.18
CA LYS A 3 49.74 -16.67 -33.23
C LYS A 3 49.60 -16.29 -31.75
N ARG A 4 49.96 -15.07 -31.33
CA ARG A 4 49.93 -14.69 -29.89
C ARG A 4 48.74 -13.83 -29.43
N ILE A 5 47.98 -13.24 -30.35
CA ILE A 5 46.83 -12.37 -29.98
C ILE A 5 45.58 -13.19 -29.59
N LYS A 6 45.48 -14.44 -30.04
CA LYS A 6 44.29 -15.29 -29.76
C LYS A 6 44.23 -15.87 -28.34
N LEU A 7 45.34 -15.93 -27.60
CA LEU A 7 45.35 -16.51 -26.25
C LEU A 7 44.89 -15.49 -25.18
N GLY A 8 45.25 -14.21 -25.36
CA GLY A 8 44.89 -13.15 -24.41
C GLY A 8 43.38 -12.86 -24.37
N ILE A 9 42.72 -12.88 -25.53
CA ILE A 9 41.26 -12.69 -25.61
C ILE A 9 40.52 -13.89 -25.03
N LEU A 10 41.04 -15.11 -25.22
CA LEU A 10 40.45 -16.33 -24.66
C LEU A 10 40.54 -16.37 -23.13
N LEU A 11 41.68 -15.94 -22.55
CA LEU A 11 41.85 -15.84 -21.10
C LEU A 11 40.98 -14.75 -20.48
N PHE A 12 40.70 -13.65 -21.20
CA PHE A 12 39.84 -12.58 -20.71
C PHE A 12 38.37 -13.02 -20.60
N ILE A 13 37.88 -13.81 -21.57
CA ILE A 13 36.49 -14.32 -21.55
C ILE A 13 36.29 -15.32 -20.40
N ILE A 14 37.26 -16.24 -20.17
CA ILE A 14 37.19 -17.21 -19.07
C ILE A 14 37.16 -16.50 -17.70
N ALA A 15 37.97 -15.46 -17.52
CA ALA A 15 38.00 -14.69 -16.26
C ALA A 15 36.67 -13.98 -15.98
N THR A 16 36.03 -13.40 -17.00
CA THR A 16 34.71 -12.75 -16.83
C THR A 16 33.58 -13.73 -16.54
N THR A 17 33.61 -14.94 -17.10
CA THR A 17 32.61 -15.98 -16.78
C THR A 17 32.82 -16.59 -15.39
N LEU A 18 34.06 -16.65 -14.87
CA LEU A 18 34.32 -17.16 -13.51
C LEU A 18 33.91 -16.15 -12.43
N SER A 19 34.06 -14.85 -12.67
CA SER A 19 33.61 -13.80 -11.74
C SER A 19 32.08 -13.66 -11.65
N LEU A 20 31.34 -14.06 -12.68
CA LEU A 20 29.87 -14.11 -12.65
C LEU A 20 29.30 -15.35 -11.94
N ILE A 21 30.11 -16.39 -11.75
CA ILE A 21 29.70 -17.63 -11.05
C ILE A 21 30.07 -17.60 -9.56
N LEU A 22 31.02 -16.75 -9.14
CA LEU A 22 31.51 -16.68 -7.75
C LEU A 22 30.84 -15.60 -6.85
N LEU A 23 29.82 -14.88 -7.34
CA LEU A 23 29.07 -13.89 -6.55
C LEU A 23 27.53 -14.07 -6.56
N GLY A 24 27.03 -15.27 -6.90
CA GLY A 24 25.58 -15.48 -7.06
C GLY A 24 24.96 -16.70 -6.38
N CYS A 25 25.72 -17.53 -5.67
CA CYS A 25 25.19 -18.69 -4.95
C CYS A 25 25.89 -18.86 -3.61
N SER A 26 25.44 -18.13 -2.60
CA SER A 26 25.58 -18.56 -1.21
C SER A 26 24.51 -17.89 -0.37
N GLN A 27 23.49 -18.66 0.01
CA GLN A 27 22.85 -18.47 1.30
C GLN A 27 22.32 -19.82 1.75
N GLU A 28 23.20 -20.55 2.43
CA GLU A 28 22.86 -21.65 3.31
C GLU A 28 23.31 -21.29 4.74
N PRO A 29 22.81 -21.97 5.78
CA PRO A 29 21.96 -21.34 6.77
C PRO A 29 22.60 -21.36 8.16
N PHE A 30 22.62 -20.25 8.90
CA PHE A 30 22.94 -20.32 10.32
C PHE A 30 22.12 -19.33 11.16
N ASN A 31 21.20 -19.94 11.92
CA ASN A 31 21.21 -19.93 13.38
C ASN A 31 20.99 -18.59 14.11
N ASN A 32 19.78 -18.49 14.67
CA ASN A 32 19.41 -17.97 15.99
C ASN A 32 20.50 -17.19 16.75
N ASN A 33 20.32 -15.87 16.82
CA ASN A 33 20.22 -15.08 18.05
C ASN A 33 20.55 -13.61 17.75
N VAL A 34 19.59 -12.90 17.15
CA VAL A 34 19.55 -11.45 17.28
C VAL A 34 18.13 -11.09 17.67
N ARG A 35 17.99 -10.67 18.93
CA ARG A 35 16.77 -10.18 19.53
C ARG A 35 16.50 -8.78 18.96
N GLU A 36 15.98 -8.72 17.74
CA GLU A 36 15.38 -7.50 17.23
C GLU A 36 13.96 -7.39 17.80
N ASN A 37 13.69 -6.25 18.43
CA ASN A 37 12.38 -5.91 18.95
C ASN A 37 11.39 -5.84 17.78
N LYS A 38 10.76 -6.97 17.47
CA LYS A 38 9.60 -7.06 16.58
C LYS A 38 8.47 -6.24 17.16
N ALA A 39 8.28 -5.03 16.65
CA ALA A 39 6.93 -4.55 16.46
C ALA A 39 6.19 -5.64 15.68
N LYS A 40 5.03 -6.08 16.18
CA LYS A 40 4.28 -7.20 15.59
C LYS A 40 3.93 -6.87 14.15
N GLU A 41 4.70 -7.40 13.20
CA GLU A 41 4.25 -7.59 11.82
C GLU A 41 3.12 -8.62 11.89
N GLN A 42 1.87 -8.14 11.78
CA GLN A 42 0.77 -9.03 11.46
C GLN A 42 0.80 -9.28 9.95
N PRO A 43 1.04 -10.53 9.50
CA PRO A 43 0.74 -10.88 8.13
C PRO A 43 -0.79 -10.83 7.98
N ILE A 44 -1.29 -9.84 7.25
CA ILE A 44 -2.72 -9.74 6.94
C ILE A 44 -3.05 -10.94 6.04
N SER A 45 -3.92 -11.81 6.55
CA SER A 45 -4.28 -13.07 5.91
C SER A 45 -4.95 -12.78 4.55
N LYS A 46 -4.73 -13.65 3.57
CA LYS A 46 -5.52 -13.68 2.33
C LYS A 46 -6.93 -14.18 2.67
N GLU A 47 -7.78 -13.31 3.20
CA GLU A 47 -9.16 -13.66 3.52
C GLU A 47 -10.08 -13.40 2.33
N SER A 48 -10.60 -14.51 1.82
CA SER A 48 -11.87 -14.71 1.11
C SER A 48 -12.79 -13.49 1.02
N LEU A 49 -13.24 -13.19 -0.20
CA LEU A 49 -14.42 -12.40 -0.57
C LEU A 49 -15.41 -12.17 0.61
N GLN A 50 -15.14 -11.18 1.45
CA GLN A 50 -16.08 -10.76 2.48
C GLN A 50 -17.22 -10.04 1.76
N LYS A 51 -18.46 -10.38 2.08
CA LYS A 51 -19.62 -9.71 1.47
C LYS A 51 -19.69 -8.27 1.97
N PRO A 52 -20.09 -7.28 1.13
CA PRO A 52 -20.20 -5.88 1.54
C PRO A 52 -20.99 -5.68 2.84
N GLU A 53 -22.06 -6.44 3.07
CA GLU A 53 -22.90 -6.32 4.27
C GLU A 53 -22.15 -6.65 5.56
N ILE A 54 -21.21 -7.61 5.51
CA ILE A 54 -20.39 -8.00 6.67
C ILE A 54 -19.42 -6.86 7.02
N ILE A 55 -18.81 -6.25 6.00
CA ILE A 55 -17.89 -5.12 6.16
C ILE A 55 -18.64 -3.91 6.72
N LEU A 56 -19.83 -3.61 6.19
CA LEU A 56 -20.65 -2.51 6.67
C LEU A 56 -21.03 -2.66 8.15
N GLU A 57 -21.33 -3.88 8.61
CA GLU A 57 -21.61 -4.14 10.02
C GLU A 57 -20.35 -4.00 10.89
N SER A 58 -19.22 -4.55 10.45
CA SER A 58 -17.95 -4.49 11.21
C SER A 58 -17.45 -3.05 11.37
N LEU A 59 -17.70 -2.17 10.40
CA LEU A 59 -17.32 -0.76 10.45
C LEU A 59 -17.91 0.01 11.64
N LYS A 60 -19.01 -0.46 12.25
CA LYS A 60 -19.60 0.18 13.43
C LYS A 60 -18.69 0.17 14.65
N SER A 61 -17.82 -0.83 14.76
CA SER A 61 -16.87 -1.00 15.87
C SER A 61 -15.42 -1.10 15.44
N ALA A 62 -15.15 -0.91 14.14
CA ALA A 62 -13.81 -1.02 13.55
C ALA A 62 -12.81 -0.04 14.19
N SER A 63 -11.58 -0.48 14.31
CA SER A 63 -10.40 0.36 14.53
C SER A 63 -10.12 1.28 13.33
N PRO A 64 -9.36 2.37 13.51
CA PRO A 64 -8.96 3.24 12.40
C PRO A 64 -8.29 2.49 11.24
N GLU A 65 -7.42 1.53 11.55
CA GLU A 65 -6.71 0.72 10.57
C GLU A 65 -7.67 -0.16 9.76
N GLU A 66 -8.67 -0.75 10.42
CA GLU A 66 -9.72 -1.53 9.74
C GLU A 66 -10.59 -0.66 8.83
N VAL A 67 -10.87 0.60 9.22
CA VAL A 67 -11.57 1.56 8.36
C VAL A 67 -10.74 1.88 7.11
N ILE A 68 -9.43 2.10 7.25
CA ILE A 68 -8.51 2.31 6.10
C ILE A 68 -8.51 1.08 5.19
N GLN A 69 -8.43 -0.13 5.75
CA GLN A 69 -8.45 -1.36 4.96
C GLN A 69 -9.78 -1.52 4.20
N ALA A 70 -10.92 -1.27 4.85
CA ALA A 70 -12.22 -1.30 4.22
C ALA A 70 -12.35 -0.28 3.07
N PHE A 71 -11.74 0.90 3.20
CA PHE A 71 -11.72 1.92 2.15
C PHE A 71 -11.03 1.38 0.87
N PHE A 72 -9.82 0.83 1.00
CA PHE A 72 -9.11 0.25 -0.15
C PHE A 72 -9.80 -1.01 -0.69
N TRP A 73 -10.39 -1.83 0.18
CA TRP A 73 -11.20 -2.97 -0.23
C TRP A 73 -12.41 -2.53 -1.07
N GLY A 74 -13.13 -1.50 -0.62
CA GLY A 74 -14.28 -0.95 -1.32
C GLY A 74 -13.93 -0.47 -2.73
N HIS A 75 -12.81 0.25 -2.88
CA HIS A 75 -12.30 0.64 -4.20
C HIS A 75 -11.91 -0.56 -5.07
N SER A 76 -11.28 -1.59 -4.50
CA SER A 76 -10.83 -2.78 -5.25
C SER A 76 -11.99 -3.68 -5.69
N ASN A 77 -13.13 -3.63 -4.99
CA ASN A 77 -14.32 -4.43 -5.28
C ASN A 77 -15.45 -3.59 -5.88
N HIS A 78 -15.17 -2.34 -6.25
CA HIS A 78 -16.14 -1.39 -6.79
C HIS A 78 -17.41 -1.26 -5.93
N SER A 79 -17.29 -1.37 -4.60
CA SER A 79 -18.41 -1.22 -3.67
C SER A 79 -18.46 0.21 -3.17
N LYS A 80 -19.28 1.02 -3.83
CA LYS A 80 -19.55 2.41 -3.45
C LYS A 80 -20.12 2.51 -2.04
N GLU A 81 -20.93 1.54 -1.63
CA GLU A 81 -21.54 1.49 -0.29
C GLU A 81 -20.47 1.38 0.79
N VAL A 82 -19.50 0.47 0.63
CA VAL A 82 -18.41 0.31 1.58
C VAL A 82 -17.53 1.56 1.59
N VAL A 83 -17.16 2.11 0.43
CA VAL A 83 -16.34 3.33 0.41
C VAL A 83 -17.07 4.50 1.09
N ASN A 84 -18.32 4.78 0.73
CA ASN A 84 -19.13 5.80 1.40
C ASN A 84 -19.21 5.59 2.91
N ALA A 85 -19.39 4.35 3.34
CA ALA A 85 -19.42 4.05 4.77
C ALA A 85 -18.08 4.41 5.46
N THR A 86 -16.93 4.33 4.80
CA THR A 86 -15.66 4.70 5.44
C THR A 86 -15.41 6.22 5.53
N LEU A 87 -16.15 7.05 4.79
CA LEU A 87 -15.93 8.48 4.68
C LEU A 87 -16.89 9.27 5.61
N TYR A 88 -16.43 10.41 6.14
CA TYR A 88 -17.27 11.27 6.98
C TYR A 88 -18.35 12.02 6.18
N HIS A 89 -18.03 12.40 4.95
CA HIS A 89 -18.98 12.98 4.00
C HIS A 89 -19.19 12.00 2.85
N GLU A 90 -20.45 11.79 2.47
CA GLU A 90 -20.79 11.14 1.21
C GLU A 90 -20.30 12.04 0.07
N TYR A 91 -19.52 11.48 -0.85
CA TYR A 91 -19.11 12.20 -2.06
C TYR A 91 -20.00 11.76 -3.22
N GLU A 92 -20.57 12.73 -3.95
CA GLU A 92 -21.42 12.46 -5.11
C GLU A 92 -20.66 11.67 -6.21
N LYS A 93 -19.35 11.87 -6.31
CA LYS A 93 -18.42 11.12 -7.17
C LYS A 93 -17.33 10.49 -6.32
N ILE A 94 -17.38 9.18 -6.16
CA ILE A 94 -16.29 8.41 -5.54
C ILE A 94 -15.60 7.63 -6.64
N ASN A 95 -14.27 7.65 -6.60
CA ASN A 95 -13.37 6.90 -7.46
C ASN A 95 -13.54 5.35 -7.35
N SER A 96 -14.60 4.86 -6.71
CA SER A 96 -14.97 3.45 -6.61
C SER A 96 -15.65 2.93 -7.87
N ASP A 97 -16.24 3.83 -8.65
CA ASP A 97 -16.96 3.49 -9.88
C ASP A 97 -16.01 3.32 -11.08
N TYR A 98 -14.70 3.33 -10.87
CA TYR A 98 -13.70 3.14 -11.92
C TYR A 98 -13.50 1.65 -12.22
N PRO A 99 -14.10 1.08 -13.30
CA PRO A 99 -13.86 -0.31 -13.70
C PRO A 99 -12.38 -0.59 -14.03
N GLU A 100 -11.55 0.43 -14.08
CA GLU A 100 -10.15 0.35 -14.48
C GLU A 100 -9.25 -0.04 -13.31
N ILE A 101 -9.73 0.11 -12.06
CA ILE A 101 -9.04 -0.40 -10.88
C ILE A 101 -9.17 -1.92 -10.85
N LYS A 102 -8.03 -2.63 -10.90
CA LYS A 102 -8.00 -4.06 -10.63
C LYS A 102 -7.88 -4.34 -9.14
N GLN A 103 -7.00 -3.59 -8.48
CA GLN A 103 -6.72 -3.78 -7.06
C GLN A 103 -6.00 -2.57 -6.47
N TRP A 104 -6.40 -2.17 -5.27
CA TRP A 104 -5.56 -1.44 -4.34
C TRP A 104 -5.01 -2.39 -3.27
N GLU A 105 -3.69 -2.47 -3.16
CA GLU A 105 -3.00 -3.27 -2.17
C GLU A 105 -2.45 -2.36 -1.06
N VAL A 106 -2.89 -2.58 0.18
CA VAL A 106 -2.33 -1.92 1.36
C VAL A 106 -1.07 -2.67 1.78
N LEU A 107 0.08 -2.02 1.68
CA LEU A 107 1.38 -2.62 2.01
C LEU A 107 1.75 -2.35 3.47
N GLN A 108 1.44 -1.16 3.98
CA GLN A 108 1.77 -0.78 5.35
C GLN A 108 0.86 0.34 5.83
N ILE A 109 0.39 0.25 7.08
CA ILE A 109 -0.30 1.34 7.79
C ILE A 109 0.58 1.76 8.97
N THR A 110 0.92 3.04 9.03
CA THR A 110 1.78 3.60 10.08
C THR A 110 1.04 4.71 10.82
N LYS A 111 0.73 4.52 12.10
CA LYS A 111 0.19 5.60 12.95
C LYS A 111 1.25 6.67 13.20
N LEU A 112 0.88 7.92 12.98
CA LEU A 112 1.74 9.09 13.18
C LEU A 112 1.49 9.68 14.57
N LEU A 113 2.46 9.50 15.47
CA LEU A 113 2.41 10.13 16.81
C LEU A 113 2.69 11.63 16.75
N ASN A 114 3.44 12.07 15.74
CA ASN A 114 3.77 13.47 15.48
C ASN A 114 3.46 13.79 14.01
N PRO A 115 2.18 14.06 13.67
CA PRO A 115 1.82 14.36 12.29
C PRO A 115 2.38 15.73 11.86
N PRO A 116 2.70 15.91 10.58
CA PRO A 116 2.98 17.23 10.00
C PRO A 116 1.91 18.28 10.36
N GLU A 117 2.32 19.52 10.61
CA GLU A 117 1.42 20.61 11.03
C GLU A 117 0.24 20.84 10.05
N TRP A 118 0.49 20.68 8.74
CA TRP A 118 -0.54 20.86 7.72
C TRP A 118 -1.67 19.81 7.78
N LEU A 119 -1.46 18.67 8.45
CA LEU A 119 -2.52 17.67 8.69
C LEU A 119 -3.36 17.99 9.95
N LYS A 120 -2.88 18.85 10.84
CA LYS A 120 -3.51 19.09 12.15
C LYS A 120 -4.77 19.96 12.09
N ASP A 121 -5.11 20.51 10.93
CA ASP A 121 -6.29 21.37 10.79
C ASP A 121 -7.61 20.69 11.20
N SER A 122 -7.71 19.36 11.08
CA SER A 122 -8.88 18.58 11.50
C SER A 122 -9.10 18.54 13.02
N GLU A 123 -8.08 18.77 13.85
CA GLU A 123 -8.22 18.81 15.32
C GLU A 123 -9.13 19.96 15.79
N LYS A 124 -9.36 20.96 14.95
CA LYS A 124 -10.25 22.09 15.24
C LYS A 124 -11.73 21.71 15.22
N GLN A 125 -12.08 20.61 14.54
CA GLN A 125 -13.48 20.22 14.28
C GLN A 125 -13.89 18.96 15.05
N PHE A 126 -12.93 18.08 15.37
CA PHE A 126 -13.21 16.77 15.95
C PHE A 126 -12.52 16.58 17.30
N ASN A 127 -13.20 15.88 18.21
CA ASN A 127 -12.71 15.64 19.57
C ASN A 127 -11.69 14.49 19.66
N GLN A 128 -11.71 13.56 18.71
CA GLN A 128 -10.77 12.45 18.60
C GLN A 128 -10.32 12.36 17.15
N VAL A 129 -9.03 12.54 16.93
CA VAL A 129 -8.40 12.50 15.62
C VAL A 129 -7.16 11.62 15.69
N GLU A 130 -6.99 10.78 14.68
CA GLU A 130 -5.80 9.96 14.50
C GLU A 130 -5.25 10.11 13.08
N TYR A 131 -3.93 10.01 12.98
CA TYR A 131 -3.17 10.29 11.78
C TYR A 131 -2.42 9.06 11.34
N PHE A 132 -2.47 8.76 10.06
CA PHE A 132 -1.81 7.61 9.49
C PHE A 132 -1.07 7.99 8.22
N LYS A 133 0.06 7.34 8.00
CA LYS A 133 0.71 7.25 6.70
C LYS A 133 0.53 5.84 6.19
N VAL A 134 -0.04 5.69 5.01
CA VAL A 134 -0.37 4.42 4.41
C VAL A 134 0.43 4.26 3.15
N LYS A 135 1.24 3.20 3.08
CA LYS A 135 1.94 2.79 1.87
C LYS A 135 1.07 1.78 1.14
N HIS A 136 0.80 2.02 -0.13
CA HIS A 136 -0.08 1.19 -0.94
C HIS A 136 0.37 1.16 -2.40
N ARG A 137 -0.24 0.26 -3.18
CA ARG A 137 0.01 0.08 -4.60
C ARG A 137 -1.30 -0.03 -5.36
N LEU A 138 -1.40 0.66 -6.49
CA LEU A 138 -2.51 0.52 -7.43
C LEU A 138 -2.11 -0.43 -8.57
N THR A 139 -2.97 -1.40 -8.84
CA THR A 139 -2.92 -2.19 -10.08
C THR A 139 -4.15 -1.89 -10.91
N LEU A 140 -3.95 -1.58 -12.20
CA LEU A 140 -5.02 -1.33 -13.15
C LEU A 140 -5.33 -2.58 -13.99
N ASN A 141 -6.55 -2.64 -14.52
CA ASN A 141 -6.94 -3.69 -15.45
C ASN A 141 -6.17 -3.56 -16.79
N PRO A 142 -5.78 -4.70 -17.42
CA PRO A 142 -5.13 -4.67 -18.72
C PRO A 142 -6.00 -3.98 -19.78
N GLY A 143 -5.39 -3.19 -20.66
CA GLY A 143 -6.10 -2.49 -21.73
C GLY A 143 -6.65 -1.12 -21.35
N TYR A 144 -6.36 -0.64 -20.14
CA TYR A 144 -6.62 0.75 -19.77
C TYR A 144 -5.66 1.70 -20.48
N ASP A 145 -6.20 2.81 -20.98
CA ASP A 145 -5.42 3.87 -21.61
C ASP A 145 -4.66 4.66 -20.53
N LEU A 146 -3.35 4.43 -20.45
CA LEU A 146 -2.45 5.11 -19.52
C LEU A 146 -2.16 6.55 -19.90
N SER A 147 -2.59 7.00 -21.08
CA SER A 147 -2.14 8.29 -21.65
C SER A 147 -2.78 9.53 -21.02
N ASN A 148 -3.75 9.42 -20.10
CA ASN A 148 -4.42 10.64 -19.61
C ASN A 148 -5.16 10.60 -18.25
N THR A 149 -4.74 9.82 -17.24
CA THR A 149 -5.42 9.87 -15.93
C THR A 149 -4.48 9.84 -14.72
N GLN A 150 -4.93 10.45 -13.62
CA GLN A 150 -4.24 10.41 -12.31
C GLN A 150 -4.02 8.96 -11.82
N LEU A 151 -4.92 8.03 -12.17
CA LEU A 151 -4.78 6.62 -11.80
C LEU A 151 -3.62 5.94 -12.53
N ALA A 152 -3.41 6.25 -13.82
CA ALA A 152 -2.28 5.75 -14.58
C ALA A 152 -0.96 6.22 -13.95
N GLU A 153 -0.88 7.51 -13.59
CA GLU A 153 0.31 8.06 -12.91
C GLU A 153 0.57 7.38 -11.56
N ILE A 154 -0.47 7.16 -10.76
CA ILE A 154 -0.32 6.46 -9.47
C ILE A 154 0.13 5.00 -9.67
N ALA A 155 -0.42 4.31 -10.66
CA ALA A 155 -0.05 2.93 -10.96
C ALA A 155 1.41 2.83 -11.47
N GLU A 156 1.86 3.76 -12.31
CA GLU A 156 3.23 3.81 -12.84
C GLU A 156 4.28 4.11 -11.77
N ARG A 157 3.94 4.94 -10.77
CA ARG A 157 4.81 5.19 -9.60
C ARG A 157 5.03 3.93 -8.75
N GLY A 158 4.17 2.93 -8.90
CA GLY A 158 4.22 1.67 -8.16
C GLY A 158 3.78 1.85 -6.71
N GLU A 159 4.74 1.92 -5.80
CA GLU A 159 4.46 2.09 -4.37
C GLU A 159 4.35 3.58 -4.03
N ILE A 160 3.21 3.98 -3.49
CA ILE A 160 2.93 5.36 -3.11
C ILE A 160 2.53 5.43 -1.63
N GLU A 161 2.79 6.58 -1.01
CA GLU A 161 2.34 6.88 0.34
C GLU A 161 1.27 7.97 0.31
N TRP A 162 0.18 7.73 1.02
CA TRP A 162 -0.86 8.70 1.32
C TRP A 162 -0.98 8.91 2.82
N TYR A 163 -1.35 10.13 3.20
CA TYR A 163 -1.76 10.46 4.55
C TYR A 163 -3.25 10.23 4.69
N PHE A 164 -3.66 9.69 5.83
CA PHE A 164 -5.05 9.51 6.21
C PHE A 164 -5.28 10.19 7.56
N VAL A 165 -6.36 10.96 7.65
CA VAL A 165 -6.85 11.54 8.89
C VAL A 165 -8.18 10.88 9.19
N LEU A 166 -8.24 10.22 10.35
CA LEU A 166 -9.46 9.60 10.84
C LEU A 166 -9.97 10.34 12.06
N ALA A 167 -11.27 10.56 12.09
CA ALA A 167 -11.93 11.24 13.18
C ALA A 167 -13.07 10.41 13.75
N LYS A 168 -13.39 10.67 15.02
CA LYS A 168 -14.50 10.07 15.74
C LYS A 168 -15.22 11.14 16.55
N GLU A 169 -16.53 11.26 16.33
CA GLU A 169 -17.42 12.01 17.20
C GLU A 169 -17.77 11.15 18.42
N ARG A 170 -18.16 11.77 19.55
CA ARG A 170 -18.34 11.02 20.81
C ARG A 170 -19.40 9.91 20.63
N GLY A 171 -18.96 8.65 20.76
CA GLY A 171 -19.82 7.47 20.62
C GLY A 171 -20.12 7.07 19.17
N SER A 172 -19.62 7.80 18.17
CA SER A 172 -19.70 7.40 16.77
C SER A 172 -18.66 6.32 16.45
N ARG A 173 -18.70 5.76 15.23
CA ARG A 173 -17.58 4.98 14.67
C ARG A 173 -16.49 5.91 14.11
N TRP A 174 -15.37 5.34 13.68
CA TRP A 174 -14.30 6.07 13.00
C TRP A 174 -14.67 6.35 11.53
N PHE A 175 -14.23 7.50 11.03
CA PHE A 175 -14.42 7.93 9.64
C PHE A 175 -13.14 8.56 9.10
N ILE A 176 -12.88 8.38 7.80
CA ILE A 176 -11.86 9.11 7.07
C ILE A 176 -12.43 10.50 6.74
N VAL A 177 -11.77 11.54 7.25
CA VAL A 177 -12.11 12.95 7.00
C VAL A 177 -11.19 13.58 5.96
N TYR A 178 -9.99 13.03 5.79
CA TYR A 178 -9.03 13.44 4.77
C TYR A 178 -8.18 12.25 4.34
N TYR A 179 -7.88 12.17 3.04
CA TYR A 179 -6.87 11.28 2.50
C TYR A 179 -6.20 11.87 1.25
N GLY A 180 -4.92 11.60 1.04
CA GLY A 180 -4.19 12.07 -0.14
C GLY A 180 -2.67 12.12 0.05
N ASN A 181 -1.96 12.43 -1.02
CA ASN A 181 -0.52 12.74 -1.00
C ASN A 181 -0.30 14.19 -0.57
#